data_AF-A0A975G2G8-F1
#
_entry.id   AF-A0A975G2G8-F1
#
_cell.length_a   1.000
_cell.length_b   1.000
_cell.length_c   1.000
_cell.angle_alpha   90.00
_cell.angle_beta   90.00
_cell.angle_gamma   90.00
#
_symmetry.space_group_name_H-M   'P 1'
#
loop_
_entity.id
_entity.type
_entity.pdbx_description
1 polymer ?
#
loop_
_entity_poly.entity_id
_entity_poly.type
_entity_poly.pdbx_seq_one_letter_code
_entity_poly.pdbx_strand_id
1 'polypeptide(L)' 'MISAAQLRSARALLGMDQKALAELAGLSVPTIQRMEASDGVIRGNVDSLMKLIGALEAAGLELIGEGAASTGGGRGVRLR' A
#
# COMPACT_ATOMS: atom_id res chain seq x y z
N MET A 1 1.81 9.99 2.35
CA MET A 1 0.54 9.57 1.71
C MET A 1 0.84 8.53 0.65
N ILE A 2 -0.02 7.52 0.47
CA ILE A 2 0.19 6.42 -0.49
C ILE A 2 -0.68 6.65 -1.75
N SER A 3 -0.10 6.44 -2.93
CA SER A 3 -0.83 6.45 -4.21
C SER A 3 -1.40 5.08 -4.57
N ALA A 4 -2.43 5.07 -5.43
CA ALA A 4 -3.01 3.83 -5.95
C ALA A 4 -1.96 2.99 -6.71
N ALA A 5 -1.03 3.64 -7.44
CA ALA A 5 0.07 2.97 -8.11
C ALA A 5 1.04 2.32 -7.12
N GLN A 6 1.37 2.99 -6.02
CA GLN A 6 2.19 2.42 -4.94
C GLN A 6 1.47 1.26 -4.26
N LEU A 7 0.16 1.35 -4.03
CA LEU A 7 -0.64 0.26 -3.46
C LEU A 7 -0.61 -0.99 -4.35
N ARG A 8 -0.87 -0.84 -5.64
CA ARG A 8 -0.80 -1.96 -6.60
C ARG A 8 0.60 -2.57 -6.66
N SER A 9 1.63 -1.72 -6.64
CA SER A 9 3.03 -2.16 -6.63
C SER A 9 3.40 -2.91 -5.36
N ALA A 10 2.98 -2.41 -4.20
CA ALA A 10 3.15 -3.04 -2.90
C ALA A 10 2.52 -4.43 -2.88
N ARG A 11 1.27 -4.53 -3.33
CA ARG A 11 0.54 -5.80 -3.43
C ARG A 11 1.24 -6.79 -4.35
N ALA A 12 1.70 -6.34 -5.52
CA ALA A 12 2.43 -7.17 -6.46
C ALA A 12 3.77 -7.66 -5.89
N LEU A 13 4.50 -6.80 -5.17
CA LEU A 13 5.76 -7.17 -4.52
C LEU A 13 5.57 -8.25 -3.45
N LEU A 14 4.46 -8.20 -2.72
CA LEU A 14 4.06 -9.20 -1.72
C LEU A 14 3.43 -10.46 -2.34
N GLY A 15 3.21 -10.51 -3.66
CA GLY A 15 2.54 -11.64 -4.32
C GLY A 15 1.07 -11.81 -3.91
N MET A 16 0.40 -10.74 -3.47
CA MET A 16 -0.97 -10.77 -2.98
C MET A 16 -1.99 -10.45 -4.07
N ASP A 17 -3.19 -11.05 -3.98
CA ASP A 17 -4.36 -10.55 -4.68
C ASP A 17 -5.14 -9.53 -3.82
N GLN A 18 -6.20 -8.93 -4.38
CA GLN A 18 -6.99 -7.92 -3.66
C GLN A 18 -7.71 -8.51 -2.43
N LYS A 19 -8.05 -9.80 -2.46
CA LYS A 19 -8.75 -10.48 -1.35
C LYS A 19 -7.80 -10.70 -0.19
N ALA A 20 -6.60 -11.19 -0.45
CA ALA A 20 -5.56 -11.39 0.55
C ALA A 20 -5.17 -10.08 1.24
N LEU A 21 -5.00 -9.00 0.47
CA LEU A 21 -4.72 -7.68 1.06
C LEU A 21 -5.90 -7.15 1.90
N ALA A 22 -7.14 -7.35 1.43
CA ALA A 22 -8.33 -6.95 2.17
C ALA A 22 -8.42 -7.68 3.53
N GLU A 23 -8.19 -9.00 3.52
CA GLU A 23 -8.16 -9.83 4.73
C GLU A 23 -7.06 -9.38 5.70
N LEU A 24 -5.83 -9.21 5.20
CA LEU A 24 -4.70 -8.77 6.01
C LEU A 24 -4.93 -7.38 6.63
N ALA A 25 -5.55 -6.46 5.89
CA ALA A 25 -5.87 -5.11 6.37
C ALA A 25 -7.15 -5.04 7.22
N GLY A 26 -7.93 -6.11 7.34
CA GLY A 26 -9.24 -6.05 7.99
C GLY A 26 -10.20 -5.07 7.29
N LEU A 27 -10.09 -4.99 5.96
CA LEU A 27 -10.92 -4.15 5.10
C LEU A 27 -11.77 -5.03 4.15
N SER A 28 -12.82 -4.46 3.58
CA SER A 28 -13.59 -5.16 2.54
C SER A 28 -12.89 -5.10 1.18
N VAL A 29 -13.04 -6.15 0.37
CA VAL A 29 -12.49 -6.18 -1.01
C VAL A 29 -12.93 -4.97 -1.84
N PRO A 30 -14.19 -4.51 -1.82
CA PRO A 30 -14.60 -3.29 -2.53
C PRO A 30 -13.86 -2.03 -2.06
N THR A 31 -13.43 -1.98 -0.80
CA THR A 31 -12.64 -0.85 -0.29
C THR A 31 -11.25 -0.85 -0.92
N ILE A 32 -10.57 -2.00 -0.96
CA ILE A 32 -9.28 -2.15 -1.65
C ILE A 32 -9.42 -1.82 -3.14
N GLN A 33 -10.46 -2.32 -3.81
CA GLN A 33 -10.73 -2.01 -5.22
C GLN A 33 -10.90 -0.51 -5.48
N ARG A 34 -11.66 0.20 -4.66
CA ARG A 34 -11.80 1.67 -4.77
C ARG A 34 -10.49 2.41 -4.54
N MET A 35 -9.68 1.96 -3.57
CA MET A 35 -8.36 2.53 -3.32
C MET A 35 -7.42 2.33 -4.51
N GLU A 36 -7.37 1.10 -5.06
CA GLU A 36 -6.54 0.80 -6.23
C GLU A 36 -7.05 1.47 -7.52
N ALA A 37 -8.33 1.82 -7.62
CA ALA A 37 -8.92 2.52 -8.76
C ALA A 37 -8.79 4.05 -8.67
N SER A 38 -8.21 4.60 -7.60
CA SER A 38 -8.05 6.04 -7.43
C SER A 38 -7.01 6.63 -8.41
N ASP A 39 -7.28 7.82 -8.93
CA ASP A 39 -6.30 8.59 -9.70
C ASP A 39 -5.35 9.33 -8.77
N GLY A 40 -4.14 8.80 -8.61
CA GLY A 40 -3.09 9.38 -7.78
C GLY A 40 -3.17 8.95 -6.32
N VAL A 41 -3.20 9.91 -5.39
CA VAL A 41 -3.22 9.66 -3.94
C VAL A 41 -4.55 9.05 -3.53
N ILE A 42 -4.49 7.97 -2.75
CA ILE A 42 -5.69 7.30 -2.24
C ILE A 42 -6.42 8.23 -1.28
N ARG A 43 -7.71 8.45 -1.55
CA ARG A 43 -8.61 9.18 -0.64
C ARG A 43 -9.48 8.19 0.12
N GLY A 44 -9.59 8.38 1.43
CA GLY A 44 -10.36 7.52 2.32
C GLY A 44 -10.37 8.06 3.74
N ASN A 45 -11.14 7.42 4.62
CA ASN A 45 -11.06 7.74 6.04
C ASN A 45 -9.69 7.32 6.61
N VAL A 46 -9.26 8.02 7.65
CA VAL A 46 -7.94 7.84 8.25
C VAL A 46 -7.77 6.43 8.82
N ASP A 47 -8.81 5.87 9.45
CA ASP A 47 -8.79 4.52 10.02
C ASP A 47 -8.45 3.44 8.98
N SER A 48 -9.08 3.48 7.81
CA SER A 48 -8.85 2.50 6.73
C SER A 48 -7.44 2.65 6.16
N LEU A 49 -6.94 3.89 6.04
CA LEU A 49 -5.57 4.14 5.59
C LEU A 49 -4.54 3.62 6.60
N MET A 50 -4.77 3.81 7.90
CA MET A 50 -3.89 3.29 8.95
C MET A 50 -3.88 1.76 8.96
N LYS A 51 -5.03 1.12 8.85
CA LYS A 51 -5.15 -0.35 8.74
C LYS A 51 -4.39 -0.90 7.53
N LEU A 52 -4.55 -0.26 6.37
CA LEU A 52 -3.85 -0.65 5.16
C LEU A 52 -2.33 -0.52 5.31
N ILE A 53 -1.85 0.63 5.80
CA ILE A 53 -0.42 0.87 5.98
C ILE A 53 0.18 -0.13 6.98
N GLY A 54 -0.47 -0.33 8.13
CA GLY A 54 -0.02 -1.28 9.14
C GLY A 54 0.02 -2.72 8.63
N ALA A 55 -0.94 -3.12 7.78
CA ALA A 55 -0.93 -4.44 7.14
C ALA A 55 0.25 -4.63 6.19
N LEU A 56 0.58 -3.62 5.38
CA LEU A 56 1.75 -3.67 4.50
C LEU A 56 3.06 -3.74 5.30
N GLU A 57 3.19 -2.94 6.36
CA GLU A 57 4.34 -2.96 7.26
C GLU A 57 4.49 -4.32 7.96
N ALA A 58 3.39 -4.90 8.47
CA ALA A 58 3.39 -6.22 9.07
C ALA A 58 3.76 -7.34 8.08
N ALA A 59 3.50 -7.15 6.79
CA ALA A 59 3.95 -8.04 5.71
C ALA A 59 5.41 -7.84 5.30
N GLY A 60 6.15 -6.94 5.96
CA GLY A 60 7.57 -6.68 5.71
C GLY A 60 7.85 -5.61 4.66
N LEU A 61 6.85 -4.79 4.32
CA LEU A 61 6.99 -3.69 3.37
C LEU A 61 7.25 -2.37 4.09
N GLU A 62 8.31 -1.65 3.70
CA GLU A 62 8.58 -0.31 4.20
C GLU A 62 8.10 0.73 3.18
N LEU A 63 7.20 1.63 3.61
CA LEU A 63 6.78 2.77 2.79
C LEU A 63 7.74 3.94 2.97
N ILE A 64 8.47 4.28 1.91
CA ILE A 64 9.37 5.43 1.91
C ILE A 64 8.59 6.69 1.55
N GLY A 65 8.65 7.69 2.43
CA GLY A 65 8.03 8.99 2.21
C GLY A 65 8.57 9.73 0.98
N GLU A 66 7.77 10.68 0.48
CA GLU A 66 8.22 11.56 -0.61
C GLU A 66 9.48 12.33 -0.19
N GLY A 67 10.49 12.36 -1.06
CA GLY A 67 11.79 12.98 -0.77
C GLY A 67 12.65 12.25 0.26
N ALA A 68 12.15 11.18 0.91
CA ALA A 68 12.90 10.48 1.93
C ALA A 68 14.04 9.62 1.33
N ALA A 69 15.13 9.53 2.09
CA ALA A 69 16.21 8.60 1.80
C ALA A 69 15.77 7.17 2.14
N SER A 70 16.11 6.21 1.28
CA SER A 70 15.96 4.78 1.58
C SER A 70 17.27 4.30 2.20
N THR A 71 17.29 4.15 3.52
CA THR A 71 18.49 3.78 4.28
C THR A 71 18.53 2.29 4.67
N GLY A 72 17.36 1.64 4.75
CA GLY A 72 17.22 0.23 5.15
C GLY A 72 17.75 -0.81 4.15
N GLY A 73 18.16 -0.40 2.95
CA GLY A 73 18.57 -1.31 1.89
C GLY A 73 17.40 -2.17 1.37
N GLY A 74 17.71 -3.33 0.78
CA GLY A 74 16.70 -4.26 0.26
C GLY A 74 16.36 -4.08 -1.22
N ARG A 75 15.50 -4.97 -1.75
CA ARG A 75 15.03 -4.90 -3.14
C ARG A 75 13.91 -3.86 -3.24
N GLY A 76 13.99 -2.97 -4.23
CA GLY A 76 12.98 -1.92 -4.40
C GLY A 76 13.06 -1.23 -5.75
N VAL A 77 12.04 -0.41 -6.03
CA VAL A 77 11.93 0.42 -7.23
C VAL A 77 11.57 1.84 -6.83
N ARG A 78 12.20 2.83 -7.46
CA ARG A 78 11.89 4.25 -7.26
C ARG A 78 11.49 4.86 -8.60
N LEU A 79 10.29 5.43 -8.64
CA LEU A 79 9.84 6.28 -9.74
C LEU A 79 10.55 7.65 -9.63
N ARG A 80 11.01 8.20 -10.75
CA ARG A 80 11.61 9.55 -10.87
C ARG A 80 10.84 10.37 -11.89
#